data_AF-A0AAX0RGT9-F1
#
_entry.id   AF-A0AAX0RGT9-F1
#
_cell.length_a   1.000
_cell.length_b   1.000
_cell.length_c   1.000
_cell.angle_alpha   90.00
_cell.angle_beta   90.00
_cell.angle_gamma   90.00
#
_symmetry.space_group_name_H-M   'P 1'
#
loop_
_entity.id
_entity.type
_entity.pdbx_description
1 polymer ?
#
loop_
_entity_poly.entity_id
_entity_poly.type
_entity_poly.pdbx_seq_one_letter_code
_entity_poly.pdbx_strand_id
1 'polypeptide(L)'
;MWASKIIKFVWAAIFSFIYIVLAFFVISTALMIIQNPDIIGVTFPERAISDAARLTGRSKNEIDGECSMKGSYFDKQVTCDMRRVQGNKITDTVLLEYRVMFDTIMSFNDIRENLE
;
A
#
# COMPACT_ATOMS: atom_id res chain seq x y z
N MET A 1 -55.10 19.71 -1.36
CA MET A 1 -53.94 20.33 -0.66
C MET A 1 -53.16 19.34 0.21
N TRP A 2 -53.81 18.39 0.91
CA TRP A 2 -53.15 17.40 1.78
C TRP A 2 -52.34 16.31 1.06
N ALA A 3 -52.87 15.74 -0.02
CA ALA A 3 -52.17 14.72 -0.80
C ALA A 3 -50.81 15.19 -1.35
N SER A 4 -50.73 16.46 -1.80
CA SER A 4 -49.46 17.06 -2.25
C SER A 4 -48.45 17.20 -1.11
N LYS A 5 -48.89 17.51 0.11
CA LYS A 5 -48.00 17.55 1.29
C LYS A 5 -47.49 16.15 1.63
N ILE A 6 -48.34 15.14 1.61
CA ILE A 6 -47.97 13.74 1.88
C ILE A 6 -46.95 13.24 0.85
N ILE A 7 -47.16 13.49 -0.44
CA ILE A 7 -46.22 13.09 -1.50
C ILE A 7 -44.85 13.74 -1.29
N LYS A 8 -44.80 15.04 -0.94
CA LYS A 8 -43.53 15.74 -0.66
C LYS A 8 -42.81 15.16 0.56
N PHE A 9 -43.54 14.83 1.63
CA PHE A 9 -42.97 14.18 2.81
C PHE A 9 -42.41 12.79 2.50
N VAL A 10 -43.14 12.00 1.71
CA VAL A 10 -42.68 10.66 1.29
C VAL A 10 -41.40 10.77 0.47
N TRP A 11 -41.34 11.68 -0.50
CA TRP A 11 -40.13 11.90 -1.28
C TRP A 11 -38.95 12.38 -0.42
N ALA A 12 -39.18 13.30 0.52
CA ALA A 12 -38.15 13.76 1.44
C ALA A 12 -37.59 12.60 2.30
N ALA A 13 -38.46 11.72 2.78
CA ALA A 13 -38.05 10.54 3.55
C ALA A 13 -37.22 9.57 2.71
N ILE A 14 -37.63 9.31 1.46
CA ILE A 14 -36.91 8.44 0.52
C ILE A 14 -35.51 9.00 0.24
N PHE A 15 -35.39 10.28 -0.10
CA PHE A 15 -34.10 10.91 -0.39
C PHE A 15 -33.19 10.94 0.85
N SER A 16 -33.75 11.22 2.04
CA SER A 16 -32.98 11.20 3.27
C SER A 16 -32.46 9.79 3.59
N PHE A 17 -33.27 8.75 3.36
CA PHE A 17 -32.84 7.38 3.55
C PHE A 17 -31.70 6.99 2.60
N ILE A 18 -31.84 7.32 1.31
CA ILE A 18 -30.79 7.08 0.30
C ILE A 18 -29.49 7.80 0.71
N TYR A 19 -29.58 9.05 1.13
CA TYR A 19 -28.42 9.84 1.56
C TYR A 19 -27.70 9.19 2.75
N ILE A 20 -28.45 8.74 3.76
CA ILE A 20 -27.89 8.08 4.94
C ILE A 20 -27.16 6.79 4.54
N VAL A 21 -27.78 5.94 3.72
CA VAL A 21 -27.17 4.70 3.24
C VAL A 21 -25.87 4.99 2.47
N LEU A 22 -25.89 5.99 1.59
CA LEU A 22 -24.72 6.37 0.80
C LEU A 22 -23.60 6.93 1.68
N ALA A 23 -23.93 7.74 2.68
CA ALA A 23 -22.96 8.24 3.66
C ALA A 23 -22.30 7.09 4.44
N PHE A 24 -23.08 6.12 4.91
CA PHE A 24 -22.53 4.93 5.59
C PHE A 24 -21.64 4.10 4.68
N PHE A 25 -22.02 3.92 3.41
CA PHE A 25 -21.21 3.20 2.43
C PHE A 25 -19.85 3.88 2.21
N VAL A 26 -19.85 5.20 2.05
CA VAL A 26 -18.62 5.99 1.90
C VAL A 26 -17.74 5.88 3.15
N ILE A 27 -18.30 6.03 4.34
CA ILE A 27 -17.56 5.92 5.61
C ILE A 27 -16.97 4.52 5.78
N SER A 28 -17.75 3.48 5.53
CA SER A 28 -17.29 2.09 5.62
C SER A 28 -16.16 1.80 4.63
N THR A 29 -16.26 2.31 3.41
CA THR A 29 -15.22 2.14 2.39
C THR A 29 -13.95 2.89 2.78
N ALA A 30 -14.08 4.13 3.28
CA ALA A 30 -12.95 4.90 3.79
C ALA A 30 -12.26 4.20 4.97
N LEU A 31 -13.02 3.65 5.92
CA LEU A 31 -12.48 2.88 7.04
C LEU A 31 -11.77 1.61 6.58
N MET A 32 -12.33 0.87 5.63
CA MET A 32 -11.69 -0.32 5.05
C MET A 32 -10.35 0.03 4.41
N ILE A 33 -10.27 1.14 3.67
CA ILE A 33 -9.03 1.61 3.03
C ILE A 33 -8.00 2.02 4.08
N ILE A 34 -8.42 2.73 5.14
CA ILE A 34 -7.53 3.14 6.23
C ILE A 34 -7.00 1.92 7.01
N GLN A 35 -7.85 0.93 7.28
CA GLN A 35 -7.52 -0.24 8.08
C GLN A 35 -6.74 -1.31 7.31
N ASN A 36 -6.96 -1.43 6.00
CA ASN A 36 -6.28 -2.39 5.12
C ASN A 36 -5.51 -1.66 4.00
N PRO A 37 -4.34 -1.06 4.31
CA PRO A 37 -3.51 -0.38 3.33
C PRO A 37 -2.90 -1.30 2.26
N ASP A 38 -3.04 -2.62 2.41
CA ASP A 38 -2.42 -3.66 1.58
C ASP A 38 -3.07 -3.86 0.20
N ILE A 39 -4.16 -3.15 -0.12
CA ILE A 39 -4.93 -3.37 -1.35
C ILE A 39 -4.21 -2.84 -2.62
N ILE A 40 -3.10 -2.09 -2.47
CA ILE A 40 -2.41 -1.53 -3.64
C ILE A 40 -1.28 -2.45 -4.10
N GLY A 41 -1.67 -3.31 -5.04
CA GLY A 41 -0.88 -4.31 -5.75
C GLY A 41 0.16 -3.76 -6.72
N VAL A 42 1.10 -2.97 -6.21
CA VAL A 42 2.48 -3.14 -6.66
C VAL A 42 3.11 -4.01 -5.60
N THR A 43 3.50 -5.24 -5.94
CA THR A 43 4.29 -6.08 -5.05
C THR A 43 5.61 -5.33 -4.83
N PHE A 44 5.67 -4.49 -3.79
CA PHE A 44 6.91 -3.87 -3.30
C PHE A 44 8.05 -4.88 -3.20
N PRO A 45 7.82 -6.19 -2.91
CA PRO A 45 8.82 -7.23 -3.11
C PRO A 45 9.50 -7.22 -4.49
N GLU A 46 8.75 -7.20 -5.60
CA GLU A 46 9.33 -7.21 -6.95
C GLU A 46 10.12 -5.93 -7.26
N ARG A 47 9.60 -4.78 -6.80
CA ARG A 47 10.30 -3.50 -6.94
C ARG A 47 11.61 -3.51 -6.15
N ALA A 48 11.56 -3.96 -4.90
CA ALA A 48 12.72 -4.01 -4.04
C ALA A 48 13.76 -5.04 -4.51
N ILE A 49 13.33 -6.18 -5.08
CA ILE A 49 14.24 -7.12 -5.78
C ILE A 49 14.94 -6.42 -6.95
N SER A 50 14.19 -5.64 -7.74
CA SER A 50 14.76 -4.91 -8.87
C SER A 50 15.74 -3.81 -8.45
N ASP A 51 15.43 -3.07 -7.39
CA ASP A 51 16.29 -2.01 -6.85
C ASP A 51 17.56 -2.61 -6.19
N ALA A 52 17.43 -3.70 -5.43
CA ALA A 52 18.56 -4.45 -4.87
C ALA A 52 19.47 -5.05 -5.96
N ALA A 53 18.89 -5.64 -7.01
CA ALA A 53 19.64 -6.13 -8.16
C ALA A 53 20.45 -5.02 -8.85
N ARG A 54 19.87 -3.82 -8.98
CA ARG A 54 20.57 -2.64 -9.52
C ARG A 54 21.72 -2.21 -8.61
N LEU A 55 21.51 -2.13 -7.30
CA LEU A 55 22.51 -1.70 -6.32
C LEU A 55 23.66 -2.70 -6.16
N THR A 56 23.38 -3.99 -6.32
CA THR A 56 24.39 -5.06 -6.30
C THR A 56 25.06 -5.27 -7.66
N GLY A 57 24.46 -4.79 -8.75
CA GLY A 57 24.92 -4.99 -10.13
C GLY A 57 24.70 -6.43 -10.63
N ARG A 58 23.67 -7.10 -10.13
CA ARG A 58 23.45 -8.55 -10.28
C ARG A 58 22.09 -8.89 -10.86
N SER A 59 21.88 -10.17 -11.11
CA SER A 59 20.60 -10.69 -11.60
C SER A 59 19.54 -10.65 -10.50
N LYS A 60 18.30 -10.32 -10.87
CA LYS A 60 17.14 -10.37 -9.97
C LYS A 60 16.91 -11.76 -9.37
N ASN A 61 17.30 -12.82 -10.09
CA ASN A 61 17.12 -14.21 -9.66
C ASN A 61 18.06 -14.62 -8.52
N GLU A 62 19.09 -13.82 -8.24
CA GLU A 62 20.02 -14.04 -7.12
C GLU A 62 19.60 -13.29 -5.85
N ILE A 63 18.54 -12.47 -5.94
CA ILE A 63 18.07 -11.65 -4.83
C ILE A 63 16.79 -12.26 -4.27
N ASP A 64 16.79 -12.51 -2.97
CA ASP A 64 15.64 -12.97 -2.20
C ASP A 64 15.44 -12.03 -1.01
N GLY A 65 14.20 -11.89 -0.53
CA GLY A 65 13.93 -11.00 0.57
C GLY A 65 12.46 -10.77 0.86
N GLU A 66 12.22 -10.16 2.01
CA GLU A 66 10.88 -9.87 2.50
C GLU A 66 10.72 -8.36 2.69
N CYS A 67 9.50 -7.87 2.45
CA CYS A 67 9.12 -6.49 2.70
C CYS A 67 8.11 -6.43 3.83
N SER A 68 8.34 -5.53 4.77
CA SER A 68 7.38 -5.15 5.79
C SER A 68 6.86 -3.74 5.50
N MET A 69 5.58 -3.51 5.78
CA MET A 69 4.96 -2.20 5.63
C MET A 69 4.43 -1.74 6.98
N LYS A 70 4.67 -0.48 7.32
CA LYS A 70 4.11 0.18 8.50
C LYS A 70 3.53 1.52 8.10
N GLY A 71 2.36 1.84 8.64
CA GLY A 71 1.72 3.14 8.44
C GLY A 71 0.28 3.01 7.96
N SER A 72 -0.22 4.10 7.38
CA SER A 72 -1.57 4.19 6.85
C SER A 72 -1.57 4.07 5.33
N TYR A 73 -2.75 3.94 4.75
CA TYR A 73 -2.90 4.01 3.29
C TYR A 73 -2.29 5.28 2.67
N PHE A 74 -2.42 6.42 3.38
CA PHE A 74 -1.99 7.71 2.87
C PHE A 74 -0.50 7.97 3.00
N ASP A 75 0.15 7.40 4.02
CA ASP A 75 1.59 7.49 4.27
C ASP A 75 2.03 6.18 4.91
N LYS A 76 2.82 5.41 4.15
CA LYS A 76 3.38 4.13 4.58
C LYS A 76 4.89 4.15 4.40
N GLN A 77 5.57 3.64 5.41
CA GLN A 77 6.97 3.28 5.35
C GLN A 77 7.06 1.80 4.98
N VAL A 78 7.73 1.51 3.87
CA VAL A 78 8.01 0.15 3.42
C VAL A 78 9.48 -0.12 3.65
N THR A 79 9.79 -1.18 4.39
CA THR A 79 11.17 -1.61 4.64
C THR A 79 11.34 -3.01 4.08
N CYS A 80 12.31 -3.19 3.20
CA CYS A 80 12.58 -4.46 2.55
C CYS A 80 14.01 -4.92 2.85
N ASP A 81 14.12 -6.11 3.42
CA ASP A 81 15.38 -6.79 3.70
C ASP A 81 15.69 -7.73 2.54
N MET A 82 16.61 -7.31 1.68
CA MET A 82 17.04 -8.06 0.51
C MET A 82 18.39 -8.72 0.76
N ARG A 83 18.55 -9.95 0.30
CA ARG A 83 19.76 -10.75 0.44
C ARG A 83 20.12 -11.34 -0.91
N ARG A 84 21.39 -11.27 -1.25
CA ARG A 84 21.92 -11.99 -2.40
C ARG A 84 22.36 -13.38 -1.97
N VAL A 85 21.84 -14.41 -2.64
CA VAL A 85 22.21 -15.80 -2.38
C VAL A 85 22.91 -16.38 -3.62
N GLN A 86 24.18 -16.75 -3.46
CA GLN A 86 24.96 -17.43 -4.49
C GLN A 86 25.46 -18.77 -3.97
N GLY A 87 25.08 -19.87 -4.62
CA GLY A 87 25.53 -21.21 -4.23
C GLY A 87 25.22 -21.56 -2.77
N ASN A 88 24.04 -21.12 -2.28
CA ASN A 88 23.58 -21.30 -0.90
C ASN A 88 24.33 -20.48 0.17
N LYS A 89 25.11 -19.47 -0.24
CA LYS A 89 25.76 -18.50 0.67
C LYS A 89 25.21 -17.10 0.43
N ILE A 90 25.07 -16.34 1.52
CA ILE A 90 24.71 -14.92 1.45
C ILE A 90 25.97 -14.11 1.17
N THR A 91 25.98 -13.34 0.09
CA THR A 91 27.15 -12.54 -0.34
C THR A 91 26.95 -11.04 -0.13
N ASP A 92 25.71 -10.57 -0.21
CA ASP A 92 25.34 -9.17 0.02
C ASP A 92 24.03 -9.11 0.81
N THR A 93 23.90 -8.11 1.67
CA THR A 93 22.63 -7.71 2.28
C THR A 93 22.32 -6.27 1.88
N VAL A 94 21.06 -6.01 1.54
CA VAL A 94 20.58 -4.69 1.12
C VAL A 94 19.29 -4.39 1.87
N LEU A 95 19.33 -3.37 2.72
CA LEU A 95 18.14 -2.80 3.35
C LEU A 95 17.63 -1.67 2.47
N LEU A 96 16.36 -1.76 2.06
CA LEU A 96 15.69 -0.75 1.25
C LEU A 96 14.54 -0.14 2.03
N GLU A 97 14.55 1.18 2.18
CA GLU A 97 13.49 1.92 2.85
C GLU A 97 12.81 2.87 1.87
N TYR A 98 11.49 2.75 1.77
CA TYR A 98 10.64 3.59 0.96
C TYR A 98 9.66 4.33 1.86
N ARG A 99 9.47 5.62 1.60
CA ARG A 99 8.30 6.34 2.10
C ARG A 99 7.34 6.55 0.95
N VAL A 100 6.11 6.08 1.10
CA VAL A 100 5.12 6.04 0.03
C VAL A 100 3.90 6.82 0.50
N MET A 101 3.52 7.84 -0.27
CA MET A 101 2.35 8.66 -0.02
C MET A 101 1.43 8.61 -1.23
N PHE A 102 0.16 8.24 -1.06
CA PHE A 102 -0.78 8.04 -2.18
C PHE A 102 -0.17 7.27 -3.36
N ASP A 103 0.47 6.13 -3.06
CA ASP A 103 1.17 5.26 -4.03
C ASP A 103 2.38 5.85 -4.76
N THR A 104 2.79 7.05 -4.38
CA THR A 104 3.98 7.71 -4.90
C THR A 104 5.13 7.54 -3.93
N ILE A 105 6.30 7.12 -4.43
CA ILE A 105 7.51 7.06 -3.61
C ILE A 105 8.03 8.48 -3.39
N MET A 106 7.92 8.95 -2.16
CA MET A 106 8.35 10.27 -1.72
C MET A 106 9.82 10.31 -1.36
N SER A 107 10.32 9.22 -0.77
CA SER A 107 11.74 9.07 -0.46
C SER A 107 12.16 7.61 -0.58
N PHE A 108 13.44 7.43 -0.90
CA PHE A 108 14.09 6.15 -1.04
C PHE A 108 15.47 6.24 -0.40
N ASN A 109 15.74 5.34 0.53
CA ASN A 109 17.05 5.16 1.15
C ASN A 109 17.46 3.69 1.00
N ASP A 110 18.76 3.47 0.87
CA ASP A 110 19.34 2.14 0.80
C ASP A 110 20.58 2.04 1.68
N ILE A 111 20.76 0.88 2.29
CA ILE A 111 21.99 0.48 2.99
C ILE A 111 22.41 -0.85 2.40
N ARG A 112 23.64 -0.91 1.87
CA ARG A 112 24.23 -2.15 1.35
C ARG A 112 25.43 -2.53 2.20
N GLU A 113 25.46 -3.79 2.62
CA GLU A 113 26.63 -4.41 3.23
C GLU A 113 27.12 -5.54 2.32
N ASN A 114 28.40 -5.48 1.96
CA ASN A 114 29.07 -6.54 1.22
C ASN A 114 29.76 -7.47 2.23
N LEU A 115 29.49 -8.78 2.11
CA LEU A 115 30.00 -9.82 3.01
C LEU A 115 31.07 -10.71 2.34
N GLU A 116 31.44 -10.42 1.08
CA GLU A 116 32.57 -11.05 0.37
C GLU A 116 33.94 -10.52 0.81
#